data_AF-K6V0N3-F1
#
_entry.id   AF-K6V0N3-F1
#
_cell.length_a   1.000
_cell.length_b   1.000
_cell.length_c   1.000
_cell.angle_alpha   90.00
_cell.angle_beta   90.00
_cell.angle_gamma   90.00
#
_symmetry.space_group_name_H-M   'P 1'
#
loop_
_entity.id
_entity.type
_entity.pdbx_description
1 polymer ?
#
loop_
_entity_poly.entity_id
_entity_poly.type
_entity_poly.pdbx_seq_one_letter_code
_entity_poly.pdbx_strand_id
1 'polypeptide(L)'
;IQFGVGPVLFVLFIVEIIAIVIAYRWTVGRERGWLRDMLAPEVDAGVITPEELNALAGSRRQRRKYIKSKDNNLTKKQAKSVFVATTDLAEAIAKSGATETEDVGFARSEIARVRTI
;
A
#
# COMPACT_ATOMS: atom_id res chain seq x y z
N ILE A 1 14.21 -23.02 -45.99
CA ILE A 1 13.05 -22.75 -45.12
C ILE A 1 13.57 -22.46 -43.71
N GLN A 2 13.98 -21.21 -43.43
CA GLN A 2 14.31 -20.76 -42.08
C GLN A 2 13.01 -20.33 -41.38
N PHE A 3 12.13 -21.29 -41.10
CA PHE A 3 10.95 -21.08 -40.25
C PHE A 3 11.09 -22.05 -39.08
N GLY A 4 11.39 -21.55 -37.88
CA GLY A 4 11.51 -22.44 -36.73
C GLY A 4 11.89 -21.78 -35.41
N VAL A 5 12.68 -20.70 -35.42
CA VAL A 5 13.17 -20.09 -34.16
C VAL A 5 12.41 -18.82 -33.79
N GLY A 6 12.12 -17.94 -34.77
CA GLY A 6 11.42 -16.68 -34.53
C GLY A 6 10.05 -16.83 -33.85
N PRO A 7 9.14 -17.66 -34.38
CA PRO A 7 7.83 -17.88 -33.75
C PRO A 7 7.92 -18.52 -32.36
N VAL A 8 8.88 -19.43 -32.17
CA VAL A 8 9.09 -20.11 -30.88
C VAL A 8 9.60 -19.13 -29.83
N LEU A 9 10.60 -18.31 -30.16
CA LEU A 9 11.10 -17.25 -29.28
C LEU A 9 10.01 -16.21 -28.96
N PHE A 10 9.17 -15.88 -29.95
CA PHE A 10 8.05 -14.97 -29.73
C PHE A 10 7.00 -15.54 -28.78
N VAL A 11 6.64 -16.82 -28.92
CA VAL A 11 5.73 -17.51 -27.99
C VAL A 11 6.34 -17.57 -26.59
N LEU A 12 7.62 -17.95 -26.48
CA LEU A 12 8.32 -17.99 -25.20
C LEU A 12 8.35 -16.61 -24.51
N PHE A 13 8.62 -15.55 -25.27
CA PHE A 13 8.60 -14.18 -24.76
C PHE A 13 7.22 -13.79 -24.22
N ILE A 14 6.13 -14.15 -24.93
CA ILE A 14 4.76 -13.92 -24.45
C ILE A 14 4.50 -14.69 -23.15
N VAL A 15 4.89 -15.97 -23.10
CA VAL A 15 4.72 -16.82 -21.91
C VAL A 15 5.47 -16.24 -20.72
N GLU A 16 6.70 -15.75 -20.92
CA GLU A 16 7.51 -15.13 -19.88
C GLU A 16 6.87 -13.86 -19.34
N ILE A 17 6.37 -12.97 -20.22
CA ILE A 17 5.62 -11.79 -19.80
C ILE A 17 4.40 -12.17 -18.97
N ILE A 18 3.62 -13.17 -19.42
CA ILE A 18 2.43 -13.64 -18.70
C ILE A 18 2.82 -14.18 -17.31
N ALA A 19 3.88 -14.97 -17.22
CA ALA A 19 4.37 -15.52 -15.97
C ALA A 19 4.78 -14.39 -14.99
N ILE A 20 5.53 -13.39 -15.47
CA ILE A 20 5.92 -12.22 -14.67
C ILE A 20 4.67 -11.46 -14.18
N VAL A 21 3.67 -11.24 -15.04
CA VAL A 21 2.44 -10.55 -14.68
C VAL A 21 1.64 -11.32 -13.63
N ILE A 22 1.55 -12.64 -13.74
CA ILE A 22 0.87 -13.50 -12.75
C ILE A 22 1.60 -13.45 -11.42
N ALA A 23 2.92 -13.65 -11.42
CA ALA A 23 3.75 -13.60 -10.22
C ALA A 23 3.61 -12.24 -9.52
N TYR A 24 3.73 -11.14 -10.28
CA TYR A 24 3.54 -9.79 -9.76
C TYR A 24 2.16 -9.62 -9.12
N ARG A 25 1.10 -10.12 -9.77
CA ARG A 25 -0.28 -9.96 -9.26
C ARG A 25 -0.52 -10.77 -7.98
N TRP A 26 0.11 -11.93 -7.85
CA TRP A 26 0.09 -12.74 -6.63
C TRP A 26 0.85 -12.06 -5.50
N THR A 27 2.08 -11.61 -5.75
CA THR A 27 2.91 -10.93 -4.74
C THR A 27 2.22 -9.67 -4.23
N VAL A 28 1.75 -8.80 -5.14
CA VAL A 28 1.07 -7.55 -4.76
C VAL A 28 -0.25 -7.81 -4.02
N GLY A 29 -0.99 -8.86 -4.39
CA GLY A 29 -2.20 -9.26 -3.66
C GLY A 29 -1.88 -9.62 -2.22
N ARG A 30 -0.79 -10.37 -2.01
CA ARG A 30 -0.35 -10.83 -0.70
C ARG A 30 0.21 -9.70 0.17
N GLU A 31 1.04 -8.82 -0.39
CA GLU A 31 1.55 -7.62 0.30
C GLU A 31 0.40 -6.73 0.79
N ARG A 32 -0.64 -6.56 -0.03
CA ARG A 32 -1.84 -5.80 0.35
C ARG A 32 -2.70 -6.46 1.41
N GLY A 33 -2.67 -7.80 1.50
CA GLY A 33 -3.30 -8.54 2.58
C GLY A 33 -2.54 -8.31 3.88
N TRP A 34 -1.22 -8.52 3.87
CA TRP A 34 -0.36 -8.29 5.02
C TRP A 34 -0.45 -6.87 5.57
N LEU A 35 -0.47 -5.86 4.70
CA LEU A 35 -0.63 -4.47 5.15
C LEU A 35 -2.00 -4.23 5.81
N ARG A 36 -3.07 -4.90 5.37
CA ARG A 36 -4.38 -4.83 6.02
C ARG A 36 -4.35 -5.49 7.38
N ASP A 37 -3.80 -6.70 7.46
CA ASP A 37 -3.77 -7.48 8.69
C ASP A 37 -2.92 -6.77 9.76
N MET A 38 -1.79 -6.20 9.34
CA MET A 38 -0.87 -5.49 10.24
C MET A 38 -1.44 -4.17 10.77
N LEU A 39 -2.22 -3.45 9.97
CA LEU A 39 -2.81 -2.16 10.35
C LEU A 39 -4.26 -2.27 10.86
N ALA A 40 -4.87 -3.46 10.86
CA ALA A 40 -6.21 -3.65 11.40
C ALA A 40 -6.33 -3.21 12.88
N PRO A 41 -5.36 -3.51 13.77
CA PRO A 41 -5.40 -3.00 15.15
C PRO A 41 -5.39 -1.47 15.25
N GLU A 42 -4.75 -0.79 14.29
CA GLU A 42 -4.69 0.68 14.23
C GLU A 42 -6.02 1.30 13.76
N VAL A 43 -6.82 0.54 13.01
CA VAL A 43 -8.21 0.92 12.71
C VAL A 43 -9.07 0.77 13.97
N ASP A 44 -8.93 -0.34 14.68
CA ASP A 44 -9.68 -0.61 15.91
C ASP A 44 -9.34 0.41 17.01
N ALA A 45 -8.08 0.83 17.08
CA ALA A 45 -7.60 1.90 17.97
C ALA A 45 -7.99 3.32 17.52
N GLY A 46 -8.59 3.48 16.33
CA GLY A 46 -8.99 4.77 15.78
C GLY A 46 -7.85 5.68 15.30
N VAL A 47 -6.63 5.15 15.17
CA VAL A 47 -5.46 5.89 14.66
C VAL A 47 -5.64 6.20 13.17
N ILE A 48 -6.16 5.24 12.41
CA ILE A 48 -6.52 5.38 10.99
C ILE A 48 -7.95 4.94 10.73
N THR A 49 -8.60 5.50 9.70
CA THR A 49 -9.96 5.08 9.35
C THR A 49 -9.97 3.85 8.44
N PRO A 50 -11.08 3.08 8.39
CA PRO A 50 -11.22 1.97 7.45
C PRO A 50 -11.04 2.39 5.98
N GLU A 51 -11.49 3.60 5.61
CA GLU A 51 -11.33 4.14 4.24
C GLU A 51 -9.87 4.45 3.93
N GLU A 52 -9.12 4.97 4.92
CA GLU A 52 -7.70 5.24 4.80
C GLU A 52 -6.92 3.95 4.60
N LEU A 53 -7.18 2.92 5.42
CA LEU A 53 -6.55 1.60 5.26
C LEU A 53 -6.86 1.00 3.89
N ASN A 54 -8.13 1.05 3.47
CA ASN A 54 -8.55 0.53 2.17
C ASN A 54 -7.90 1.26 0.98
N ALA A 55 -7.70 2.57 1.11
CA ALA A 55 -7.04 3.37 0.09
C ALA A 55 -5.50 3.17 0.08
N LEU A 56 -4.90 2.97 1.26
CA LEU A 56 -3.47 2.74 1.43
C LEU A 56 -3.06 1.36 0.91
N ALA A 57 -3.73 0.30 1.39
CA ALA A 57 -3.54 -1.10 1.00
C ALA A 57 -4.26 -1.46 -0.33
N GLY A 58 -4.79 -0.46 -1.02
CA GLY A 58 -5.42 -0.59 -2.32
C GLY A 58 -4.46 -0.38 -3.49
N SER A 59 -5.02 -0.43 -4.69
CA SER A 59 -4.36 -0.02 -5.92
C SER A 59 -4.12 1.49 -5.98
N ARG A 60 -3.21 1.93 -6.85
CA ARG A 60 -3.00 3.34 -7.19
C ARG A 60 -4.31 4.06 -7.57
N ARG A 61 -5.26 3.35 -8.20
CA ARG A 61 -6.57 3.89 -8.57
C ARG A 61 -7.45 4.14 -7.34
N GLN A 62 -7.48 3.22 -6.37
CA GLN A 62 -8.21 3.38 -5.11
C GLN A 62 -7.62 4.54 -4.30
N ARG A 63 -6.30 4.62 -4.17
CA ARG A 63 -5.61 5.74 -3.51
C ARG A 63 -5.96 7.08 -4.14
N ARG A 64 -5.93 7.15 -5.48
CA ARG A 64 -6.33 8.36 -6.22
C ARG A 64 -7.80 8.71 -6.02
N LYS A 65 -8.69 7.72 -5.98
CA LYS A 65 -10.13 7.94 -5.74
C LYS A 65 -10.36 8.57 -4.36
N TYR A 66 -9.72 8.03 -3.32
CA TYR A 66 -9.80 8.57 -1.96
C TYR A 66 -9.29 10.01 -1.86
N ILE A 67 -8.12 10.31 -2.45
CA ILE A 67 -7.60 11.68 -2.45
C ILE A 67 -8.56 12.62 -3.21
N LYS A 68 -9.12 12.16 -4.34
CA LYS A 68 -10.05 12.97 -5.12
C LYS A 68 -11.40 13.20 -4.44
N SER A 69 -11.81 12.35 -3.50
CA SER A 69 -13.05 12.54 -2.75
C SER A 69 -12.94 13.55 -1.61
N LYS A 70 -11.76 14.15 -1.38
CA LYS A 70 -11.57 15.23 -0.41
C LYS A 70 -11.97 16.58 -1.01
N ASP A 71 -12.62 17.42 -0.20
CA ASP A 71 -13.32 18.63 -0.67
C ASP A 71 -12.40 19.69 -1.25
N ASN A 72 -11.20 19.86 -0.70
CA ASN A 72 -10.31 20.96 -1.07
C ASN A 72 -8.84 20.53 -1.15
N ASN A 73 -7.95 21.44 -1.59
CA ASN A 73 -6.54 21.12 -1.76
C ASN A 73 -5.81 20.89 -0.43
N LEU A 74 -6.29 21.48 0.68
CA LEU A 74 -5.71 21.29 2.01
C LEU A 74 -5.98 19.88 2.52
N THR A 75 -7.25 19.45 2.53
CA THR A 75 -7.66 18.09 2.89
C THR A 75 -7.04 17.02 1.99
N LYS A 76 -6.76 17.33 0.72
CA LYS A 76 -5.98 16.47 -0.18
C LYS A 76 -4.51 16.34 0.23
N LYS A 77 -3.88 17.44 0.66
CA LYS A 77 -2.50 17.41 1.16
C LYS A 77 -2.44 16.65 2.48
N GLN A 78 -3.35 16.95 3.39
CA GLN A 78 -3.49 16.26 4.68
C GLN A 78 -3.67 14.75 4.49
N ALA A 79 -4.57 14.31 3.60
CA ALA A 79 -4.75 12.89 3.27
C ALA A 79 -3.47 12.22 2.76
N LYS A 80 -2.63 12.93 2.00
CA LYS A 80 -1.33 12.40 1.55
C LYS A 80 -0.34 12.32 2.72
N SER A 81 -0.31 13.31 3.59
CA SER A 81 0.54 13.30 4.80
C SER A 81 0.16 12.15 5.72
N VAL A 82 -1.14 11.91 5.94
CA VAL A 82 -1.63 10.75 6.70
C VAL A 82 -1.17 9.44 6.06
N PHE A 83 -1.19 9.31 4.73
CA PHE A 83 -0.67 8.11 4.06
C PHE A 83 0.83 7.90 4.25
N VAL A 84 1.63 8.97 4.25
CA VAL A 84 3.07 8.87 4.53
C VAL A 84 3.27 8.40 5.97
N ALA A 85 2.69 9.10 6.94
CA ALA A 85 2.80 8.75 8.36
C ALA A 85 2.28 7.32 8.67
N THR A 86 1.21 6.87 8.00
CA THR A 86 0.71 5.50 8.15
C THR A 86 1.65 4.46 7.53
N THR A 87 2.36 4.82 6.46
CA THR A 87 3.39 3.94 5.87
C THR A 87 4.58 3.82 6.81
N ASP A 88 4.98 4.93 7.45
CA ASP A 88 6.05 4.93 8.46
C ASP A 88 5.66 4.11 9.69
N LEU A 89 4.39 4.18 10.13
CA LEU A 89 3.84 3.32 11.18
C LEU A 89 3.90 1.84 10.78
N ALA A 90 3.49 1.52 9.56
CA ALA A 90 3.56 0.15 9.06
C ALA A 90 5.01 -0.38 9.06
N GLU A 91 5.98 0.45 8.67
CA GLU A 91 7.39 0.09 8.71
C GLU A 91 7.90 -0.10 10.16
N ALA A 92 7.49 0.77 11.09
CA ALA A 92 7.84 0.65 12.50
C ALA A 92 7.30 -0.65 13.12
N ILE A 93 6.03 -0.99 12.87
CA ILE A 93 5.41 -2.25 13.33
C ILE A 93 6.11 -3.47 12.73
N ALA A 94 6.43 -3.42 11.43
CA ALA A 94 7.13 -4.51 10.76
C ALA A 94 8.53 -4.74 11.35
N LYS A 95 9.27 -3.66 11.65
CA LYS A 95 10.59 -3.72 12.28
C LYS A 95 10.54 -4.20 13.73
N SER A 96 9.51 -3.83 14.48
CA SER A 96 9.34 -4.23 15.88
C SER A 96 8.78 -5.65 16.05
N GLY A 97 8.39 -6.32 14.96
CA GLY A 97 7.73 -7.62 15.02
C GLY A 97 6.37 -7.56 15.71
N ALA A 98 5.63 -6.46 15.50
CA ALA A 98 4.35 -6.16 16.19
C ALA A 98 4.46 -6.03 17.71
N THR A 99 5.64 -5.61 18.21
CA THR A 99 5.83 -5.24 19.61
C THR A 99 5.62 -3.75 19.79
N GLU A 100 5.05 -3.36 20.93
CA GLU A 100 4.95 -1.95 21.33
C GLU A 100 6.34 -1.39 21.65
N THR A 101 6.81 -0.46 20.83
CA THR A 101 8.10 0.23 20.97
C THR A 101 7.92 1.74 20.89
N GLU A 102 8.94 2.48 21.30
CA GLU A 102 8.96 3.94 21.18
C GLU A 102 8.73 4.40 19.73
N ASP A 103 9.32 3.71 18.75
CA ASP A 103 9.13 4.01 17.32
C ASP A 103 7.68 3.86 16.87
N VAL A 104 6.98 2.81 17.33
CA VAL A 104 5.55 2.60 17.03
C VAL A 104 4.71 3.69 17.67
N GLY A 105 4.98 4.02 18.94
CA GLY A 105 4.31 5.11 19.64
C GLY A 105 4.53 6.47 18.97
N PHE A 106 5.76 6.76 18.56
CA PHE A 106 6.13 7.96 17.81
C PHE A 106 5.36 8.03 16.49
N ALA A 107 5.34 6.96 15.71
CA ALA A 107 4.64 6.94 14.43
C ALA A 107 3.12 7.15 14.58
N ARG A 108 2.48 6.60 15.62
CA ARG A 108 1.07 6.91 15.95
C ARG A 108 0.87 8.39 16.30
N SER A 109 1.77 8.96 17.09
CA SER A 109 1.72 10.38 17.44
C SER A 109 1.89 11.30 16.22
N GLU A 110 2.69 10.87 15.24
CA GLU A 110 2.91 11.60 14.01
C GLU A 110 1.65 11.63 13.13
N ILE A 111 0.88 10.54 13.09
CA ILE A 111 -0.43 10.52 12.44
C ILE A 111 -1.38 11.53 13.09
N ALA A 112 -1.42 11.61 14.41
CA ALA A 112 -2.23 12.60 15.12
C ALA A 112 -1.78 14.04 14.80
N ARG A 113 -0.46 14.28 14.75
CA ARG A 113 0.11 15.58 14.38
C ARG A 113 -0.31 16.01 12.99
N VAL A 114 -0.14 15.16 11.97
CA VAL A 114 -0.45 15.54 10.58
C VAL A 114 -1.95 15.75 10.33
N ARG A 115 -2.84 15.23 11.18
CA ARG A 115 -4.28 15.53 11.14
C ARG A 115 -4.64 16.93 11.64
N THR A 116 -3.74 17.59 12.36
CA THR A 116 -3.95 18.95 12.89
C THR A 116 -3.33 20.06 12.02
N ILE A 117 -2.54 19.69 11.01
CA ILE A 117 -1.96 20.59 10.00
C ILE A 117 -2.97 20.79 8.86
#